data_AF-A0A2C6MJD9-F1
#
_entry.id   AF-A0A2C6MJD9-F1
#
_cell.length_a   1.000
_cell.length_b   1.000
_cell.length_c   1.000
_cell.angle_alpha   90.00
_cell.angle_beta   90.00
_cell.angle_gamma   90.00
#
_symmetry.space_group_name_H-M   'P 1'
#
loop_
_entity.id
_entity.type
_entity.pdbx_description
1 polymer ?
#
loop_
_entity_poly.entity_id
_entity_poly.type
_entity_poly.pdbx_seq_one_letter_code
_entity_poly.pdbx_strand_id
1 'polypeptide(L)' 'MEVVYTHCCGLDVHKKNVVACVITPEGKEIRTFSTMTDDLISMVDWLKTKGCTHVAMES' A
#
# COMPACT_ATOMS: atom_id res chain seq x y z
N MET A 1 -11.97 1.22 -20.63
CA MET A 1 -11.23 1.70 -19.44
C MET A 1 -9.82 1.17 -19.57
N GLU A 2 -8.82 2.05 -19.66
CA GLU A 2 -7.41 1.65 -19.83
C GLU A 2 -6.73 1.58 -18.46
N VAL A 3 -5.97 0.51 -18.23
CA VAL A 3 -5.16 0.37 -17.00
C VAL A 3 -3.87 1.14 -17.21
N VAL A 4 -3.73 2.27 -16.50
CA VAL A 4 -2.51 3.11 -16.56
C VAL A 4 -1.40 2.55 -15.66
N TYR A 5 -1.77 1.97 -14.52
CA TYR A 5 -0.84 1.35 -13.56
C TYR A 5 -1.28 -0.07 -13.24
N THR A 6 -0.41 -1.04 -13.51
CA THR A 6 -0.68 -2.46 -13.23
C THR A 6 -0.47 -2.83 -11.76
N HIS A 7 0.38 -2.07 -11.06
CA HIS A 7 0.69 -2.26 -9.65
C HIS A 7 0.54 -0.92 -8.91
N CYS A 8 -0.46 -0.83 -8.05
CA CYS A 8 -0.72 0.39 -7.28
C CYS A 8 -1.19 0.06 -5.86
N CYS A 9 -1.11 1.04 -4.97
CA CYS A 9 -1.59 0.93 -3.61
C CYS A 9 -2.43 2.15 -3.21
N GLY A 10 -3.51 1.90 -2.48
CA GLY A 10 -4.21 2.92 -1.70
C GLY A 10 -3.78 2.83 -0.24
N LEU A 11 -3.40 3.96 0.36
CA LEU A 11 -3.17 4.08 1.80
C LEU A 11 -4.31 4.89 2.42
N ASP A 12 -4.96 4.33 3.42
CA ASP A 12 -5.86 5.03 4.33
C ASP A 12 -5.12 5.25 5.66
N VAL A 13 -4.74 6.51 5.92
CA VAL A 13 -3.90 6.88 7.04
C VAL A 13 -4.76 7.41 8.19
N HIS A 14 -4.77 6.69 9.31
CA HIS A 14 -5.38 7.12 10.55
C HIS A 14 -4.33 7.43 11.62
N LYS A 15 -4.74 8.09 12.70
CA LYS A 15 -3.83 8.53 13.79
C LYS A 15 -2.93 7.44 14.37
N LYS A 16 -3.38 6.17 14.39
CA LYS A 16 -2.63 5.06 14.98
C LYS A 16 -2.16 4.03 13.96
N ASN A 17 -2.88 3.90 12.84
CA ASN A 17 -2.70 2.81 11.89
C ASN A 17 -2.75 3.34 10.46
N VAL A 18 -2.11 2.61 9.55
CA VAL A 18 -2.18 2.80 8.11
C VAL A 18 -2.74 1.53 7.50
N VAL A 19 -3.85 1.63 6.77
CA VAL A 19 -4.42 0.51 6.01
C VAL A 19 -3.93 0.63 4.58
N ALA A 20 -3.12 -0.34 4.15
CA ALA A 20 -2.56 -0.39 2.81
C ALA A 20 -3.29 -1.44 1.97
N CYS A 21 -3.82 -1.02 0.83
CA CYS A 21 -4.52 -1.88 -0.12
C CYS A 21 -3.73 -1.90 -1.42
N VAL A 22 -3.07 -3.01 -1.74
CA VAL A 22 -2.31 -3.20 -2.98
C VAL A 22 -3.17 -3.93 -3.99
N ILE A 23 -3.14 -3.46 -5.24
CA ILE A 23 -3.76 -4.10 -6.40
C ILE A 23 -2.66 -4.39 -7.42
N THR A 24 -2.55 -5.65 -7.81
CA THR A 24 -1.62 -6.19 -8.82
C THR A 24 -2.38 -7.09 -9.80
N PRO A 25 -1.76 -7.56 -10.89
CA PRO A 25 -2.36 -8.57 -11.76
C PRO A 25 -2.62 -9.90 -11.06
N GLU A 26 -1.90 -10.20 -9.97
CA GLU A 26 -2.09 -11.42 -9.17
C GLU A 26 -3.29 -11.31 -8.22
N GLY A 27 -3.79 -10.09 -7.99
CA GLY A 27 -4.97 -9.81 -7.18
C GLY A 27 -4.78 -8.64 -6.24
N LYS A 28 -5.66 -8.60 -5.24
CA LYS A 28 -5.75 -7.55 -4.23
C LYS A 28 -5.32 -8.09 -2.86
N GLU A 29 -4.46 -7.35 -2.18
CA GLU A 29 -4.05 -7.64 -0.81
C GLU A 29 -4.24 -6.41 0.07
N ILE A 30 -4.76 -6.62 1.28
CA ILE A 30 -4.92 -5.56 2.27
C ILE A 30 -4.12 -5.93 3.50
N ARG A 31 -3.35 -4.98 4.02
CA ARG A 31 -2.62 -5.13 5.27
C ARG A 31 -2.68 -3.84 6.09
N THR A 32 -2.80 -3.99 7.40
CA THR A 32 -2.79 -2.88 8.34
C THR A 32 -1.43 -2.83 9.04
N PHE A 33 -0.87 -1.63 9.12
CA PHE A 33 0.38 -1.30 9.79
C PHE A 33 0.12 -0.27 10.88
N SER A 34 0.97 -0.16 11.89
CA SER A 34 0.92 1.01 12.78
C SER A 34 1.64 2.22 12.17
N THR A 35 1.55 3.35 12.87
CA THR A 35 2.27 4.59 12.54
C THR A 35 3.68 4.65 13.16
N MET A 36 4.15 3.56 13.77
CA MET A 36 5.52 3.48 14.29
C MET A 36 6.51 3.25 13.16
N THR A 37 7.72 3.79 13.27
CA THR A 37 8.74 3.77 12.22
C THR A 37 9.03 2.36 11.68
N ASP A 38 9.14 1.36 12.56
CA ASP A 38 9.45 -0.02 12.15
C ASP A 38 8.34 -0.64 11.28
N ASP A 39 7.08 -0.33 11.59
CA ASP A 39 5.93 -0.78 10.81
C ASP A 39 5.83 -0.04 9.48
N LEU A 40 6.18 1.26 9.45
CA LEU A 40 6.24 2.02 8.20
C LEU A 40 7.35 1.51 7.27
N ILE A 41 8.51 1.12 7.81
CA ILE A 41 9.58 0.48 7.04
C ILE A 41 9.09 -0.87 6.50
N SER A 42 8.46 -1.69 7.36
CA SER A 42 7.89 -2.98 6.97
C SER A 42 6.81 -2.84 5.89
N MET A 43 6.00 -1.78 5.95
CA MET A 43 5.02 -1.44 4.92
C MET A 43 5.70 -1.13 3.60
N VAL A 44 6.73 -0.28 3.61
CA VAL A 44 7.48 0.08 2.39
C VAL A 44 8.12 -1.14 1.76
N ASP A 45 8.75 -2.00 2.56
CA ASP A 45 9.37 -3.22 2.05
C ASP A 45 8.33 -4.16 1.45
N TRP A 46 7.18 -4.32 2.11
CA TRP A 46 6.06 -5.09 1.56
C TRP A 46 5.58 -4.52 0.22
N LEU A 47 5.36 -3.21 0.11
CA LEU A 47 4.96 -2.57 -1.15
C LEU A 47 5.98 -2.80 -2.27
N LYS A 48 7.28 -2.73 -1.96
CA LYS A 48 8.36 -3.02 -2.92
C LYS A 48 8.33 -4.47 -3.38
N THR A 49 8.10 -5.43 -2.49
CA THR A 49 8.00 -6.86 -2.89
C THR A 49 6.83 -7.13 -3.82
N LYS A 50 5.77 -6.31 -3.78
CA LYS A 50 4.63 -6.37 -4.69
C LYS A 50 4.85 -5.59 -6.00
N GLY A 51 6.04 -5.02 -6.21
CA GLY A 51 6.33 -4.19 -7.39
C GLY A 51 5.48 -2.92 -7.45
N CYS A 52 4.89 -2.48 -6.34
CA CYS A 52 4.04 -1.30 -6.30
C CYS A 52 4.90 -0.04 -6.40
N THR A 53 4.70 0.73 -7.47
CA THR A 53 5.45 1.97 -7.75
C THR A 53 4.64 3.23 -7.51
N HIS A 54 3.31 3.12 -7.49
CA HIS A 54 2.40 4.25 -7.37
C HIS A 54 1.47 4.05 -6.18
N VAL A 55 1.37 5.09 -5.35
CA VAL A 55 0.56 5.07 -4.15
C VAL A 55 -0.35 6.29 -4.14
N ALA A 56 -1.65 6.07 -3.93
CA ALA A 56 -2.60 7.12 -3.59
C ALA A 56 -2.81 7.11 -2.08
N MET A 57 -2.80 8.28 -1.44
CA MET A 57 -2.97 8.40 -0.01
C MET A 57 -4.24 9.20 0.29
N GLU A 58 -5.13 8.60 1.07
CA GLU A 58 -6.25 9.24 1.75
C GLU A 58 -5.79 9.62 3.16
N SER A 59 -6.05 10.86 3.56
CA SER A 59 -5.70 11.42 4.86
C SER A 59 -6.89 12.08 5.52
#